data_AF-A0A7T8KJM2-F1
#
_entry.id   AF-A0A7T8KJM2-F1
#
_cell.length_a   1.000
_cell.length_b   1.000
_cell.length_c   1.000
_cell.angle_alpha   90.00
_cell.angle_beta   90.00
_cell.angle_gamma   90.00
#
_symmetry.space_group_name_H-M   'P 1'
#
loop_
_entity.id
_entity.type
_entity.pdbx_description
1 polymer ?
#
loop_
_entity_poly.entity_id
_entity_poly.type
_entity_poly.pdbx_seq_one_letter_code
_entity_poly.pdbx_strand_id
1 'polypeptide(L)'
;MLDDVKRRELDRLRKRGHATVRAQHGTGPEAHRGPEHLKIDSVRFEVEDLKRLIQSTTRDLEEADRKRADDFKRYEMEKKFENESRLRHIEKEEDREKERVKLDEPRVRHKKHDKVNHPMTKDQLEEVWEEQDHMRAEDWDPKTFFAMHDLNGTSSGMKMSSKYFSGRSWTKSMIRIIEMMT
;
A
#
# COMPACT_ATOMS: atom_id res chain seq x y z
N MET A 1 2.12 25.67 11.61
CA MET A 1 2.86 25.77 10.32
C MET A 1 3.85 24.61 10.22
N LEU A 2 4.47 24.34 9.05
CA LEU A 2 5.48 23.26 8.89
C LEU A 2 6.70 23.45 9.82
N ASP A 3 7.04 24.71 10.11
CA ASP A 3 8.11 25.09 11.03
C ASP A 3 7.88 24.53 12.46
N ASP A 4 6.64 24.57 12.96
CA ASP A 4 6.31 24.04 14.29
C ASP A 4 6.42 22.51 14.34
N VAL A 5 6.09 21.85 13.23
CA VAL A 5 6.21 20.40 13.09
C VAL A 5 7.69 19.99 13.14
N LYS A 6 8.56 20.71 12.40
CA LYS A 6 10.01 20.50 12.43
C LYS A 6 10.58 20.66 13.83
N ARG A 7 10.20 21.73 14.55
CA ARG A 7 10.64 21.97 15.94
C ARG A 7 10.23 20.85 16.89
N ARG A 8 8.96 20.44 16.86
CA ARG A 8 8.44 19.34 17.69
C ARG A 8 9.16 18.03 17.41
N GLU A 9 9.46 17.73 16.14
CA GLU A 9 10.17 16.51 15.78
C GLU A 9 11.64 16.54 16.22
N LEU A 10 12.33 17.68 16.06
CA LEU A 10 13.70 17.84 16.56
C LEU A 10 13.76 17.68 18.09
N ASP A 11 12.81 18.24 18.83
CA ASP A 11 12.74 18.07 20.29
C ASP A 11 12.42 16.61 20.68
N ARG A 12 11.55 15.93 19.92
CA ARG A 12 11.27 14.50 20.09
C ARG A 12 12.54 13.67 19.91
N LEU A 13 13.32 13.96 18.87
CA LEU A 13 14.54 13.23 18.53
C LEU A 13 15.66 13.49 19.55
N ARG A 14 15.80 14.73 20.04
CA ARG A 14 16.73 15.06 21.14
C ARG A 14 16.38 14.28 22.41
N LYS A 15 15.11 14.28 22.81
CA LYS A 15 14.65 13.51 23.99
C LYS A 15 14.92 12.02 23.83
N ARG A 16 14.69 11.45 22.64
CA ARG A 16 15.01 10.06 22.33
C ARG A 16 16.51 9.77 22.48
N GLY A 17 17.38 10.62 21.90
CA GLY A 17 18.83 10.49 22.03
C GLY A 17 19.32 10.55 23.48
N HIS A 18 18.80 11.49 24.28
CA HIS A 18 19.12 11.55 25.71
C HIS A 18 18.64 10.32 26.48
N ALA A 19 17.45 9.80 26.15
CA ALA A 19 16.93 8.57 26.76
C ALA A 19 17.78 7.34 26.40
N THR A 20 18.24 7.21 25.14
CA THR A 20 19.11 6.11 24.72
C THR A 20 20.49 6.17 25.37
N VAL A 21 21.10 7.36 25.48
CA VAL A 21 22.37 7.57 26.22
C VAL A 21 22.23 7.15 27.67
N ARG A 22 21.14 7.58 28.32
CA ARG A 22 20.91 7.30 29.74
C ARG A 22 20.60 5.83 30.00
N ALA A 23 19.94 5.15 29.05
CA ALA A 23 19.59 3.74 29.16
C ALA A 23 20.77 2.80 28.84
N GLN A 24 21.75 3.25 28.05
CA GLN A 24 22.86 2.43 27.58
C GLN A 24 24.18 3.20 27.76
N HIS A 25 24.88 2.95 28.86
CA HIS A 25 26.25 3.45 29.11
C HIS A 25 27.32 2.80 28.20
N GLY A 26 26.98 2.43 26.96
CA GLY A 26 27.90 1.66 26.09
C GLY A 26 27.53 1.49 24.62
N THR A 27 26.46 2.10 24.10
CA THR A 27 26.20 2.06 22.65
C THR A 27 26.93 3.18 21.93
N GLY A 28 27.70 2.79 20.91
CA GLY A 28 28.59 3.67 20.15
C GLY A 28 27.90 4.80 19.37
N PRO A 29 28.68 5.64 18.66
CA PRO A 29 28.25 6.90 18.06
C PRO A 29 27.08 6.82 17.06
N GLU A 30 26.73 5.63 16.57
CA GLU A 30 25.57 5.37 15.69
C GLU A 30 24.21 5.72 16.33
N ALA A 31 24.08 5.64 17.66
CA ALA A 31 22.82 5.94 18.36
C ALA A 31 22.41 7.43 18.27
N HIS A 32 23.30 8.31 17.82
CA HIS A 32 23.09 9.77 17.72
C HIS A 32 22.95 10.28 16.30
N ARG A 33 22.72 9.41 15.31
CA ARG A 33 22.51 9.90 13.95
C ARG A 33 21.22 10.72 13.92
N GLY A 34 21.37 12.03 13.75
CA GLY A 34 20.27 12.94 13.56
C GLY A 34 19.39 12.51 12.37
N PRO A 35 18.18 13.05 12.26
CA PRO A 35 17.28 12.74 11.16
C PRO A 35 17.95 13.07 9.82
N GLU A 36 18.08 12.08 8.93
CA GLU A 36 18.75 12.24 7.62
C GLU A 36 18.07 13.32 6.76
N HIS A 37 16.78 13.56 6.99
CA HIS A 37 15.96 14.47 6.22
C HIS A 37 15.74 15.87 6.80
N LEU A 38 16.25 16.20 8.00
CA LEU A 38 16.11 17.55 8.57
C LEU A 38 17.47 18.19 8.81
N LYS A 39 17.65 19.43 8.33
CA LYS A 39 18.77 20.27 8.77
C LYS A 39 18.55 20.74 10.21
N ILE A 40 19.49 20.43 11.10
CA ILE A 40 19.45 20.80 12.52
C ILE A 40 19.72 22.30 12.73
N ASP A 41 20.53 22.90 11.86
CA ASP A 41 21.00 24.29 12.01
C ASP A 41 19.93 25.34 11.68
N SER A 42 18.92 24.97 10.89
CA SER A 42 17.83 25.86 10.46
C SER A 42 16.55 25.55 11.23
N VAL A 43 15.98 26.58 11.83
CA VAL A 43 14.72 26.51 12.60
C VAL A 43 13.50 26.42 11.69
N ARG A 44 13.61 26.91 10.45
CA ARG A 44 12.51 26.88 9.47
C ARG A 44 12.57 25.60 8.64
N PHE A 45 11.41 25.17 8.16
CA PHE A 45 11.29 24.06 7.23
C PHE A 45 11.46 24.60 5.80
N GLU A 46 12.55 24.19 5.15
CA GLU A 46 12.91 24.63 3.80
C GLU A 46 12.47 23.63 2.73
N VAL A 47 12.46 24.08 1.47
CA VAL A 47 12.14 23.21 0.33
C VAL A 47 13.14 22.04 0.23
N GLU A 48 14.41 22.28 0.58
CA GLU A 48 15.43 21.22 0.66
C GLU A 48 15.11 20.15 1.71
N ASP A 49 14.52 20.53 2.86
CA ASP A 49 14.11 19.57 3.89
C ASP A 49 12.98 18.68 3.35
N LEU A 50 12.03 19.25 2.59
CA LEU A 50 10.97 18.49 1.94
C LEU A 50 11.55 17.48 0.93
N LYS A 51 12.50 17.89 0.10
CA LYS A 51 13.14 17.01 -0.87
C LYS A 51 13.84 15.84 -0.19
N ARG A 52 14.58 16.10 0.90
CA ARG A 52 15.26 15.05 1.67
C ARG A 52 14.26 14.13 2.37
N LEU A 53 13.15 14.66 2.86
CA LEU A 53 12.08 13.86 3.48
C LEU A 53 11.48 12.88 2.47
N ILE A 54 11.17 13.35 1.26
CA ILE A 54 10.66 12.48 0.18
C ILE A 54 11.68 11.39 -0.17
N GLN A 55 12.96 11.73 -0.27
CA GLN A 55 14.02 10.75 -0.58
C GLN A 55 14.20 9.71 0.53
N SER A 56 14.30 10.15 1.78
CA SER A 56 14.39 9.27 2.96
C SER A 56 13.17 8.34 3.05
N THR A 57 11.97 8.88 2.94
CA THR A 57 10.75 8.08 3.02
C THR A 57 10.63 7.08 1.87
N THR A 58 11.03 7.46 0.65
CA THR A 58 11.06 6.53 -0.50
C THR A 58 12.04 5.39 -0.25
N ARG A 59 13.24 5.69 0.24
CA ARG A 59 14.24 4.66 0.59
C ARG A 59 13.74 3.74 1.71
N ASP A 60 13.10 4.28 2.74
CA ASP A 60 12.54 3.49 3.84
C ASP A 60 11.44 2.53 3.35
N LEU A 61 10.59 3.00 2.42
CA LEU A 61 9.57 2.16 1.78
C LEU A 61 10.21 1.05 0.93
N GLU A 62 11.20 1.39 0.11
CA GLU A 62 11.94 0.40 -0.69
C GLU A 62 12.64 -0.65 0.19
N GLU A 63 13.23 -0.25 1.30
CA GLU A 63 13.87 -1.17 2.24
C GLU A 63 12.85 -2.09 2.93
N ALA A 64 11.71 -1.54 3.36
CA ALA A 64 10.62 -2.33 3.92
C ALA A 64 10.07 -3.33 2.91
N ASP A 65 9.93 -2.93 1.65
CA ASP A 65 9.46 -3.79 0.55
C ASP A 65 10.48 -4.90 0.24
N ARG A 66 11.77 -4.58 0.17
CA ARG A 66 12.84 -5.58 0.02
C ARG A 66 12.83 -6.57 1.16
N LYS A 67 12.76 -6.10 2.41
CA LYS A 67 12.71 -6.97 3.59
C LYS A 67 11.49 -7.89 3.54
N ARG A 68 10.32 -7.36 3.17
CA ARG A 68 9.10 -8.17 3.02
C ARG A 68 9.27 -9.25 1.95
N ALA A 69 9.91 -8.93 0.83
CA ALA A 69 10.18 -9.90 -0.24
C ALA A 69 11.16 -10.99 0.21
N ASP A 70 12.23 -10.63 0.93
CA ASP A 70 13.21 -11.58 1.44
C ASP A 70 12.63 -12.48 2.54
N ASP A 71 11.83 -11.92 3.44
CA ASP A 71 11.13 -12.68 4.48
C ASP A 71 10.13 -13.67 3.85
N PHE A 72 9.38 -13.23 2.83
CA PHE A 72 8.49 -14.10 2.07
C PHE A 72 9.24 -15.23 1.36
N LYS A 73 10.37 -14.90 0.72
CA LYS A 73 11.23 -15.89 0.05
C LYS A 73 11.75 -16.92 1.03
N ARG A 74 12.25 -16.49 2.20
CA ARG A 74 12.74 -17.40 3.25
C ARG A 74 11.64 -18.31 3.74
N TYR A 75 10.46 -17.75 4.02
CA TYR A 75 9.28 -18.52 4.44
C TYR A 75 8.87 -19.57 3.41
N GLU A 76 8.78 -19.21 2.13
CA GLU A 76 8.41 -20.15 1.06
C GLU A 76 9.44 -21.28 0.91
N MET A 77 10.74 -20.96 1.04
CA MET A 77 11.81 -21.98 0.99
C MET A 77 11.73 -22.94 2.18
N GLU A 78 11.54 -22.41 3.39
CA GLU A 78 11.38 -23.20 4.62
C GLU A 78 10.13 -24.10 4.53
N LYS A 79 8.99 -23.56 4.10
CA LYS A 79 7.76 -24.35 3.90
C LYS A 79 7.91 -25.46 2.86
N LYS A 80 8.58 -25.18 1.75
CA LYS A 80 8.86 -26.24 0.76
C LYS A 80 9.76 -27.33 1.34
N PHE A 81 10.81 -26.93 2.06
CA PHE A 81 11.72 -27.88 2.69
C PHE A 81 11.02 -28.75 3.75
N GLU A 82 10.17 -28.16 4.60
CA GLU A 82 9.33 -28.87 5.57
C GLU A 82 8.42 -29.89 4.88
N ASN A 83 7.72 -29.47 3.82
CA ASN A 83 6.81 -30.33 3.07
C ASN A 83 7.55 -31.49 2.39
N GLU A 84 8.67 -31.23 1.73
CA GLU A 84 9.50 -32.27 1.11
C GLU A 84 10.06 -33.24 2.15
N SER A 85 10.57 -32.71 3.26
CA SER A 85 11.07 -33.54 4.36
C SER A 85 9.95 -34.43 4.91
N ARG A 86 8.75 -33.90 5.13
CA ARG A 86 7.60 -34.67 5.59
C ARG A 86 7.26 -35.82 4.64
N LEU A 87 7.25 -35.57 3.33
CA LEU A 87 6.97 -36.60 2.32
C LEU A 87 8.08 -37.67 2.24
N ARG A 88 9.35 -37.29 2.44
CA ARG A 88 10.49 -38.21 2.43
C ARG A 88 10.45 -39.23 3.57
N HIS A 89 9.96 -38.85 4.75
CA HIS A 89 9.87 -39.74 5.92
C HIS A 89 8.69 -40.72 5.87
N ILE A 90 7.81 -40.60 4.87
CA ILE A 90 6.69 -41.54 4.68
C ILE A 90 7.18 -42.70 3.80
N GLU A 91 7.20 -43.91 4.33
CA GLU A 91 7.67 -45.11 3.61
C GLU A 91 6.62 -45.71 2.66
N LYS A 92 5.34 -45.65 3.04
CA LYS A 92 4.23 -46.19 2.24
C LYS A 92 3.77 -45.21 1.18
N GLU A 93 3.75 -45.64 -0.09
CA GLU A 93 3.40 -44.78 -1.22
C GLU A 93 1.94 -44.26 -1.14
N GLU A 94 0.99 -45.09 -0.70
CA GLU A 94 -0.40 -44.66 -0.53
C GLU A 94 -0.55 -43.54 0.51
N ASP A 95 0.20 -43.61 1.61
CA ASP A 95 0.16 -42.60 2.66
C ASP A 95 0.89 -41.33 2.23
N ARG A 96 1.92 -41.45 1.39
CA ARG A 96 2.62 -40.32 0.77
C ARG A 96 1.70 -39.55 -0.17
N GLU A 97 0.94 -40.24 -1.02
CA GLU A 97 -0.02 -39.59 -1.93
C GLU A 97 -1.15 -38.90 -1.16
N LYS A 98 -1.71 -39.55 -0.13
CA LYS A 98 -2.71 -38.91 0.75
C LYS A 98 -2.17 -37.64 1.41
N GLU A 99 -0.92 -37.64 1.85
CA GLU A 99 -0.30 -36.46 2.45
C GLU A 99 -0.03 -35.36 1.41
N ARG A 100 0.38 -35.71 0.18
CA ARG A 100 0.52 -34.74 -0.93
C ARG A 100 -0.78 -34.01 -1.20
N VAL A 101 -1.90 -34.74 -1.29
CA VAL A 101 -3.23 -34.15 -1.51
C VAL A 101 -3.61 -33.21 -0.37
N LYS A 102 -3.37 -33.60 0.90
CA LYS A 102 -3.63 -32.73 2.07
C LYS A 102 -2.81 -31.45 2.05
N LEU A 103 -1.54 -31.52 1.65
CA LEU A 103 -0.66 -30.35 1.56
C LEU A 103 -1.08 -29.39 0.43
N ASP A 104 -1.68 -29.90 -0.64
CA ASP A 104 -2.15 -29.07 -1.77
C ASP A 104 -3.58 -28.54 -1.59
N GLU A 105 -4.39 -29.19 -0.75
CA GLU A 105 -5.76 -28.75 -0.43
C GLU A 105 -5.87 -27.25 -0.06
N PRO A 106 -5.06 -26.69 0.87
CA PRO A 106 -5.15 -25.26 1.19
C PRO A 106 -4.81 -24.36 0.00
N ARG A 107 -3.87 -24.77 -0.86
CA ARG A 107 -3.53 -24.02 -2.08
C ARG A 107 -4.69 -24.00 -3.06
N VAL A 108 -5.35 -25.14 -3.24
CA VAL A 108 -6.54 -25.25 -4.08
C VAL A 108 -7.68 -24.41 -3.51
N ARG A 109 -7.90 -24.43 -2.19
CA ARG A 109 -8.91 -23.60 -1.52
C ARG A 109 -8.63 -22.11 -1.70
N HIS A 110 -7.39 -21.66 -1.56
CA HIS A 110 -7.03 -20.25 -1.75
C HIS A 110 -7.17 -19.78 -3.21
N LYS A 111 -7.02 -20.69 -4.19
CA LYS A 111 -7.27 -20.39 -5.61
C LYS A 111 -8.76 -20.34 -5.95
N LYS A 112 -9.61 -20.97 -5.13
CA LYS A 112 -11.07 -20.98 -5.27
C LYS A 112 -11.67 -19.80 -4.50
N HIS A 113 -11.42 -18.60 -5.01
CA HIS A 113 -12.16 -17.39 -4.64
C HIS A 113 -12.84 -16.82 -5.89
N ASP A 114 -13.91 -16.05 -5.70
CA ASP A 114 -14.51 -15.29 -6.78
C ASP A 114 -13.53 -14.21 -7.28
N LYS A 115 -13.65 -13.81 -8.54
CA LYS A 115 -12.78 -12.78 -9.12
C LYS A 115 -13.04 -11.46 -8.38
N VAL A 116 -12.12 -11.06 -7.51
CA VAL A 116 -12.17 -9.74 -6.87
C VAL A 116 -11.71 -8.70 -7.89
N ASN A 117 -12.65 -7.88 -8.37
CA ASN A 117 -12.33 -6.76 -9.23
C ASN A 117 -11.50 -5.72 -8.45
N HIS A 118 -10.53 -5.09 -9.11
CA HIS A 118 -9.76 -4.02 -8.46
C HIS A 118 -10.66 -2.83 -8.14
N PRO A 119 -10.33 -2.05 -7.09
CA PRO A 119 -11.08 -0.84 -6.80
C PRO A 119 -11.00 0.10 -8.00
N MET A 120 -12.13 0.68 -8.38
CA MET A 120 -12.26 1.66 -9.45
C MET A 120 -11.98 1.12 -10.86
N THR A 121 -12.14 -0.19 -11.10
CA THR A 121 -12.10 -0.76 -12.45
C THR A 121 -13.49 -0.75 -13.10
N LYS A 122 -13.54 -0.75 -14.45
CA LYS A 122 -14.79 -0.82 -15.22
C LYS A 122 -15.68 -1.98 -14.76
N ASP A 123 -15.10 -3.18 -14.68
CA ASP A 123 -15.78 -4.40 -14.24
C ASP A 123 -16.46 -4.23 -12.87
N GLN A 124 -15.83 -3.50 -11.95
CA GLN A 124 -16.40 -3.26 -10.62
C GLN A 124 -17.59 -2.29 -10.68
N LEU A 125 -17.52 -1.27 -11.55
CA LEU A 125 -18.59 -0.28 -11.66
C LEU A 125 -19.80 -0.86 -12.39
N GLU A 126 -19.57 -1.68 -13.42
CA GLU A 126 -20.63 -2.44 -14.11
C GLU A 126 -21.30 -3.45 -13.17
N GLU A 127 -20.53 -4.16 -12.34
CA GLU A 127 -21.06 -5.05 -11.29
C GLU A 127 -21.99 -4.30 -10.32
N VAL A 128 -21.59 -3.11 -9.86
CA VAL A 128 -22.45 -2.28 -8.99
C VAL A 128 -23.73 -1.84 -9.71
N TRP A 129 -23.63 -1.46 -10.99
CA TRP A 129 -24.78 -1.05 -11.80
C TRP A 129 -25.78 -2.18 -12.06
N GLU A 130 -25.28 -3.38 -12.35
CA GLU A 130 -26.13 -4.54 -12.61
C GLU A 130 -26.69 -5.13 -11.31
N GLU A 131 -25.87 -5.32 -10.28
CA GLU A 131 -26.26 -6.04 -9.06
C GLU A 131 -26.88 -5.15 -7.99
N GLN A 132 -26.36 -3.93 -7.77
CA GLN A 132 -26.88 -3.02 -6.73
C GLN A 132 -27.97 -2.11 -7.28
N ASP A 133 -27.75 -1.48 -8.43
CA ASP A 133 -28.75 -0.57 -9.03
C ASP A 133 -29.84 -1.31 -9.82
N HIS A 134 -29.66 -2.62 -10.07
CA HIS A 134 -30.58 -3.46 -10.85
C HIS A 134 -30.84 -2.90 -12.26
N MET A 135 -29.83 -2.24 -12.83
CA MET A 135 -29.88 -1.65 -14.16
C MET A 135 -29.38 -2.67 -15.20
N ARG A 136 -29.76 -2.46 -16.45
CA ARG A 136 -29.35 -3.34 -17.55
C ARG A 136 -27.90 -3.06 -17.94
N ALA A 137 -27.15 -4.13 -18.23
CA ALA A 137 -25.79 -4.07 -18.74
C ALA A 137 -25.67 -3.18 -19.99
N GLU A 138 -26.67 -3.26 -20.88
CA GLU A 138 -26.66 -2.53 -22.16
C GLU A 138 -26.82 -1.01 -22.00
N ASP A 139 -27.36 -0.57 -20.87
CA ASP A 139 -27.62 0.85 -20.57
C ASP A 139 -26.47 1.48 -19.75
N TRP A 140 -25.34 0.78 -19.61
CA TRP A 140 -24.18 1.28 -18.86
C TRP A 140 -23.71 2.64 -19.39
N ASP A 141 -23.85 3.66 -18.56
CA ASP A 141 -23.30 5.00 -18.78
C ASP A 141 -22.62 5.48 -17.51
N PRO A 142 -21.29 5.69 -17.52
CA PRO A 142 -20.56 6.13 -16.33
C PRO A 142 -21.08 7.48 -15.80
N LYS A 143 -21.58 8.38 -16.67
CA LYS A 143 -22.11 9.67 -16.20
C LYS A 143 -23.37 9.48 -15.38
N THR A 144 -24.27 8.63 -15.84
CA THR A 144 -25.50 8.29 -15.13
C THR A 144 -25.19 7.55 -13.83
N PHE A 145 -24.28 6.58 -13.86
CA PHE A 145 -23.80 5.87 -12.66
C PHE A 145 -23.31 6.84 -11.57
N PHE A 146 -22.39 7.75 -11.92
CA PHE A 146 -21.88 8.74 -10.96
C PHE A 146 -22.95 9.73 -10.50
N ALA A 147 -23.89 10.12 -11.36
CA ALA A 147 -24.99 11.01 -10.98
C ALA A 147 -25.94 10.37 -9.96
N MET A 148 -26.18 9.06 -10.04
CA MET A 148 -27.03 8.34 -9.07
C MET A 148 -26.35 8.19 -7.70
N HIS A 149 -25.03 8.03 -7.68
CA HIS A 149 -24.24 7.79 -6.47
C HIS A 149 -23.67 9.05 -5.82
N ASP A 150 -23.85 10.22 -6.42
CA ASP A 150 -23.38 11.49 -5.87
C ASP A 150 -24.28 11.99 -4.74
N LEU A 151 -24.14 11.38 -3.56
CA LEU A 151 -24.90 11.72 -2.35
C LEU A 151 -24.40 12.99 -1.65
N ASN A 152 -23.24 13.51 -2.05
CA ASN A 152 -22.62 14.69 -1.46
C ASN A 152 -22.62 15.79 -2.52
N GLY A 153 -23.65 16.64 -2.55
CA GLY A 153 -23.88 17.74 -3.51
C GLY A 153 -22.69 18.68 -3.75
N THR A 154 -21.64 18.15 -4.38
CA THR A 154 -20.38 18.77 -4.78
C THR A 154 -20.22 18.74 -6.29
N SER A 155 -21.25 18.31 -7.02
CA SER A 155 -21.36 18.36 -8.48
C SER A 155 -22.27 19.48 -9.00
N SER A 156 -22.51 20.54 -8.22
CA SER A 156 -23.19 21.72 -8.79
C SER A 156 -22.22 22.47 -9.72
N GLY A 157 -22.30 22.14 -11.02
CA GLY A 157 -21.77 22.96 -12.09
C GLY A 157 -20.39 22.58 -12.61
N MET A 158 -20.18 21.31 -13.00
CA MET A 158 -19.09 20.98 -13.92
C MET A 158 -19.46 21.47 -15.34
N LYS A 159 -19.55 22.80 -15.52
CA LYS A 159 -19.30 23.38 -16.84
C LYS A 159 -17.86 23.00 -17.17
N MET A 160 -17.72 22.06 -18.10
CA MET A 160 -16.47 21.61 -18.68
C MET A 160 -15.61 22.84 -19.04
N SER A 161 -14.69 23.22 -18.16
CA SER A 161 -13.62 24.15 -18.45
C SER A 161 -12.34 23.48 -18.01
N SER A 162 -11.53 23.14 -19.01
CA SER A 162 -10.26 22.43 -18.97
C SER A 162 -9.20 23.02 -18.00
N LYS A 163 -9.50 24.09 -17.26
CA LYS A 163 -8.52 24.85 -16.46
C LYS A 163 -8.50 24.58 -14.95
N TYR A 164 -9.29 23.65 -14.41
CA TYR A 164 -9.34 23.40 -12.95
C TYR A 164 -8.81 22.04 -12.48
N PHE A 165 -7.99 21.36 -13.29
CA PHE A 165 -7.35 20.09 -12.90
C PHE A 165 -5.86 20.25 -12.56
N SER A 166 -5.56 21.07 -11.55
CA SER A 166 -4.23 21.09 -10.94
C SER A 166 -4.35 21.00 -9.42
N GLY A 167 -4.23 19.79 -8.84
CA GLY A 167 -3.90 19.76 -7.42
C GLY A 167 -4.14 18.51 -6.58
N ARG A 168 -4.70 17.39 -7.08
CA ARG A 168 -4.80 16.15 -6.26
C ARG A 168 -4.58 14.90 -7.11
N SER A 169 -3.62 14.07 -6.70
CA SER A 169 -3.14 12.87 -7.41
C SER A 169 -4.20 11.80 -7.64
N TRP A 170 -5.33 11.86 -6.93
CA TRP A 170 -6.46 10.92 -7.06
C TRP A 170 -7.39 11.24 -8.23
N THR A 171 -7.30 12.45 -8.78
CA THR A 171 -8.22 12.93 -9.83
C THR A 171 -7.72 12.63 -11.24
N LYS A 172 -6.40 12.43 -11.42
CA LYS A 172 -5.81 12.04 -12.70
C LYS A 172 -6.19 10.62 -13.12
N SER A 173 -6.27 9.68 -12.18
CA SER A 173 -6.73 8.31 -12.47
C SER A 173 -8.20 8.30 -12.87
N MET A 174 -9.03 9.10 -12.19
CA MET A 174 -10.46 9.22 -12.49
C MET A 174 -10.72 9.85 -13.87
N ILE A 175 -9.97 10.90 -14.25
CA ILE A 175 -10.01 11.43 -15.62
C ILE A 175 -9.52 10.41 -16.64
N ARG A 176 -8.39 9.73 -16.38
CA ARG A 176 -7.86 8.73 -17.32
C ARG A 176 -8.84 7.59 -17.56
N ILE A 177 -9.56 7.16 -16.52
CA ILE A 177 -10.58 6.11 -16.65
C ILE A 177 -11.75 6.61 -17.50
N ILE A 178 -12.21 7.85 -17.30
CA ILE A 178 -13.25 8.47 -18.13
C ILE A 178 -12.80 8.62 -19.60
N GLU A 179 -11.54 9.02 -19.84
CA GLU A 179 -10.96 9.15 -21.19
C GLU A 179 -10.69 7.79 -21.88
N MET A 180 -10.49 6.71 -21.10
CA MET A 180 -10.31 5.35 -21.64
C MET A 180 -11.64 4.62 -21.89
N MET A 181 -12.76 5.19 -21.45
CA MET A 181 -14.11 4.63 -21.59
C MET A 181 -14.95 5.31 -22.70
N THR A 182 -14.44 6.38 -23.32
CA THR A 182 -14.98 7.02 -24.53
C THR A 182 -14.27 6.57 -25.78
#